data_AF-A0A2W5MI22-F1
#
_entry.id   AF-A0A2W5MI22-F1
#
_cell.length_a   1.000
_cell.length_b   1.000
_cell.length_c   1.000
_cell.angle_alpha   90.00
_cell.angle_beta   90.00
_cell.angle_gamma   90.00
#
_symmetry.space_group_name_H-M   'P 1'
#
loop_
_entity.id
_entity.type
_entity.pdbx_description
1 polymer ?
#
loop_
_entity_poly.entity_id
_entity_poly.type
_entity_poly.pdbx_seq_one_letter_code
_entity_poly.pdbx_strand_id
1 'polypeptide(L)'
;MTFFSGSLRRSFVISGAATTLFLAIVACIGLWATMSLGTALKTANVASQALRNSMTADMMHDALRADAFAAIVAEGGGSDADKAKTRADLEEHAATLKNSVAENRALPLSAPLKTALEAVDGPLASYLAAAQQIVRLGLKDPAAARRELPPFLSAFRELETAMGRAGDLIEAEVSNVAHENQALARTATLTMIGAFVLGSLAVLAANLLLGRAVAPPIAAMTTVMGRLAAGDTSVDVPSTERRNEIGAMARAVDVFKRNAIAIKQLEADQARQKALVEEERRAEMTRLADRFEAEVLGIVASVSASAEQLRQNAETMRSTATDTSGRSTVVAAAAEEATANVQAVAGAASQLSEAIHEIARQVHSPSNSTAAANLETSARSISSTVWPPPSPASARP
;
A
#
# COMPACT_ATOMS: atom_id res chain seq x y z
N MET A 1 6.25 0.83 -26.20
CA MET A 1 5.96 0.43 -24.80
C MET A 1 4.53 0.80 -24.35
N THR A 2 3.55 0.81 -25.25
CA THR A 2 2.16 1.24 -24.99
C THR A 2 1.18 0.11 -24.67
N PHE A 3 1.64 -1.16 -24.68
CA PHE A 3 0.76 -2.34 -24.52
C PHE A 3 0.14 -2.51 -23.11
N PHE A 4 0.73 -1.88 -22.07
CA PHE A 4 0.27 -2.00 -20.67
C PHE A 4 -0.33 -0.71 -20.10
N SER A 5 -0.99 0.11 -20.92
CA SER A 5 -1.83 1.22 -20.43
C SER A 5 -3.20 0.77 -19.89
N GLY A 6 -3.54 -0.51 -20.06
CA GLY A 6 -4.81 -1.09 -19.63
C GLY A 6 -4.86 -1.48 -18.15
N SER A 7 -5.97 -2.10 -17.78
CA SER A 7 -6.21 -2.69 -16.45
C SER A 7 -5.15 -3.73 -16.09
N LEU A 8 -4.64 -3.68 -14.86
CA LEU A 8 -3.77 -4.70 -14.25
C LEU A 8 -4.43 -6.07 -14.32
N ARG A 9 -5.72 -6.16 -13.99
CA ARG A 9 -6.47 -7.42 -14.06
C ARG A 9 -6.47 -7.98 -15.49
N ARG A 10 -6.74 -7.14 -16.48
CA ARG A 10 -6.74 -7.55 -17.89
C ARG A 10 -5.36 -8.06 -18.33
N SER A 11 -4.31 -7.41 -17.86
CA SER A 11 -2.91 -7.75 -18.11
C SER A 11 -2.55 -9.14 -17.59
N PHE A 12 -2.91 -9.45 -16.35
CA PHE A 12 -2.73 -10.78 -15.76
C PHE A 12 -3.56 -11.86 -16.47
N VAL A 13 -4.83 -11.58 -16.81
CA VAL A 13 -5.70 -12.54 -17.52
C VAL A 13 -5.15 -12.87 -18.91
N ILE A 14 -4.69 -11.86 -19.66
CA ILE A 14 -4.09 -12.07 -20.99
C ILE A 14 -2.82 -12.90 -20.88
N SER A 15 -1.94 -12.61 -19.91
CA SER A 15 -0.72 -13.38 -19.70
C SER A 15 -1.01 -14.83 -19.32
N GLY A 16 -1.98 -15.04 -18.43
CA GLY A 16 -2.43 -16.37 -18.02
C GLY A 16 -3.01 -17.16 -19.19
N ALA A 17 -3.93 -16.56 -19.96
CA ALA A 17 -4.51 -17.17 -21.15
C ALA A 17 -3.45 -17.50 -22.21
N ALA A 18 -2.48 -16.61 -22.44
CA ALA A 18 -1.37 -16.84 -23.35
C ALA A 18 -0.48 -18.02 -22.90
N THR A 19 -0.24 -18.16 -21.59
CA THR A 19 0.56 -19.26 -21.03
C THR A 19 -0.19 -20.59 -21.17
N THR A 20 -1.48 -20.62 -20.86
CA THR A 20 -2.33 -21.82 -21.03
C THR A 20 -2.43 -22.22 -22.50
N LEU A 21 -2.61 -21.25 -23.41
CA LEU A 21 -2.63 -21.49 -24.85
C LEU A 21 -1.29 -22.04 -25.35
N PHE A 22 -0.17 -21.50 -24.86
CA PHE A 22 1.17 -22.00 -25.18
C PHE A 22 1.34 -23.46 -24.74
N LEU A 23 0.98 -23.80 -23.49
CA LEU A 23 1.04 -25.18 -22.99
C LEU A 23 0.16 -26.12 -23.82
N ALA A 24 -1.04 -25.68 -24.21
CA ALA A 24 -1.94 -26.45 -25.06
C ALA A 24 -1.33 -26.70 -26.45
N ILE A 25 -0.72 -25.68 -27.07
CA ILE A 25 -0.06 -25.82 -28.38
C ILE A 25 1.11 -26.82 -28.30
N VAL A 26 1.96 -26.71 -27.28
CA VAL A 26 3.09 -27.64 -27.08
C VAL A 26 2.58 -29.06 -26.85
N ALA A 27 1.53 -29.23 -26.05
CA ALA A 27 0.90 -30.54 -25.83
C ALA A 27 0.33 -31.12 -27.14
N CYS A 28 -0.35 -30.31 -27.95
CA CYS A 28 -0.87 -30.73 -29.25
C CYS A 28 0.25 -31.16 -30.21
N ILE A 29 1.35 -30.40 -30.28
CA ILE A 29 2.52 -30.75 -31.11
C ILE A 29 3.15 -32.06 -30.61
N GLY A 30 3.29 -32.22 -29.29
CA GLY A 30 3.81 -33.45 -28.69
C GLY A 30 2.93 -34.67 -28.97
N LEU A 31 1.62 -34.53 -28.86
CA LEU A 31 0.66 -35.59 -29.21
C LEU A 31 0.73 -35.94 -30.70
N TRP A 32 0.76 -34.94 -31.58
CA TRP A 32 0.92 -35.14 -33.01
C TRP A 32 2.23 -35.88 -33.35
N ALA A 33 3.35 -35.45 -32.76
CA ALA A 33 4.65 -36.11 -32.94
C ALA A 33 4.61 -37.57 -32.48
N THR A 34 4.02 -37.83 -31.31
CA THR A 34 3.89 -39.18 -30.75
C THR A 34 3.01 -40.08 -31.64
N MET A 35 1.87 -39.57 -32.09
CA MET A 35 0.98 -40.32 -32.99
C MET A 35 1.66 -40.62 -34.33
N SER A 36 2.35 -39.63 -34.90
CA SER A 36 3.08 -39.76 -36.18
C SER A 36 4.24 -40.75 -36.08
N LEU A 37 4.98 -40.74 -34.97
CA LEU A 37 6.06 -41.70 -34.73
C LEU A 37 5.50 -43.11 -34.47
N GLY A 38 4.33 -43.21 -33.82
CA GLY A 38 3.62 -44.47 -33.64
C GLY A 38 3.16 -45.10 -34.96
N THR A 39 2.70 -44.30 -35.93
CA THR A 39 2.38 -44.80 -37.28
C THR A 39 3.63 -45.22 -38.05
N ALA A 40 4.70 -44.41 -37.99
CA ALA A 40 5.99 -44.70 -38.60
C ALA A 40 6.60 -46.03 -38.12
N LEU A 41 6.52 -46.31 -36.81
CA LEU A 41 6.97 -47.58 -36.22
C LEU A 41 6.17 -48.78 -36.71
N LYS A 42 4.84 -48.63 -36.88
CA LYS A 42 4.01 -49.71 -37.45
C LYS A 42 4.41 -50.03 -38.88
N THR A 43 4.64 -49.01 -39.72
CA THR A 43 5.10 -49.19 -41.09
C THR A 43 6.47 -49.86 -41.16
N ALA A 44 7.42 -49.42 -40.31
CA ALA A 44 8.74 -50.06 -40.22
C ALA A 44 8.66 -51.53 -39.79
N ASN A 45 7.76 -51.87 -38.86
CA ASN A 45 7.56 -53.24 -38.42
C ASN A 45 6.98 -54.12 -39.55
N VAL A 46 6.04 -53.60 -40.33
CA VAL A 46 5.49 -54.29 -41.51
C VAL A 46 6.59 -54.53 -42.55
N ALA A 47 7.39 -53.52 -42.90
CA ALA A 47 8.48 -53.66 -43.85
C ALA A 47 9.55 -54.67 -43.36
N SER A 48 9.88 -54.63 -42.07
CA SER A 48 10.81 -55.59 -41.45
C SER A 48 10.26 -57.02 -41.43
N GLN A 49 8.95 -57.18 -41.23
CA GLN A 49 8.29 -58.49 -41.33
C GLN A 49 8.33 -59.02 -42.77
N ALA A 50 8.08 -58.16 -43.75
CA ALA A 50 8.18 -58.52 -45.17
C ALA A 50 9.58 -59.03 -45.52
N LEU A 51 10.62 -58.32 -45.05
CA LEU A 51 12.02 -58.70 -45.26
C LEU A 51 12.35 -60.05 -44.62
N ARG A 52 11.94 -60.28 -43.36
CA ARG A 52 12.17 -61.57 -42.68
C ARG A 52 11.52 -62.73 -43.43
N ASN A 53 10.27 -62.58 -43.83
CA ASN A 53 9.55 -63.58 -44.60
C ASN A 53 10.20 -63.81 -45.98
N SER A 54 10.73 -62.77 -46.62
CA SER A 54 11.47 -62.90 -47.88
C SER A 54 12.76 -63.69 -47.72
N MET A 55 13.54 -63.42 -46.66
CA MET A 55 14.76 -64.19 -46.35
C MET A 55 14.44 -65.65 -46.02
N THR A 56 13.37 -65.90 -45.26
CA THR A 56 12.91 -67.28 -44.98
C THR A 56 12.52 -67.97 -46.27
N ALA A 57 11.77 -67.31 -47.15
CA ALA A 57 11.38 -67.86 -48.44
C ALA A 57 12.62 -68.19 -49.28
N ASP A 58 13.57 -67.28 -49.41
CA ASP A 58 14.80 -67.50 -50.18
C ASP A 58 15.62 -68.69 -49.65
N MET A 59 15.76 -68.79 -48.33
CA MET A 59 16.39 -69.93 -47.67
C MET A 59 15.66 -71.26 -47.97
N MET A 60 14.32 -71.28 -47.93
CA MET A 60 13.53 -72.49 -48.26
C MET A 60 13.56 -72.84 -49.74
N HIS A 61 13.65 -71.83 -50.62
CA HIS A 61 13.86 -72.03 -52.05
C HIS A 61 15.18 -72.77 -52.32
N ASP A 62 16.27 -72.38 -51.66
CA ASP A 62 17.53 -73.09 -51.74
C ASP A 62 17.51 -74.48 -51.08
N ALA A 63 16.81 -74.62 -49.94
CA ALA A 63 16.67 -75.89 -49.24
C ALA A 63 15.94 -76.94 -50.09
N LEU A 64 14.87 -76.56 -50.78
CA LEU A 64 14.14 -77.45 -51.71
C LEU A 64 15.02 -77.93 -52.86
N ARG A 65 15.95 -77.10 -53.34
CA ARG A 65 16.95 -77.51 -54.33
C ARG A 65 17.92 -78.53 -53.74
N ALA A 66 18.34 -78.35 -52.50
CA ALA A 66 19.17 -79.32 -51.80
C ALA A 66 18.43 -80.67 -51.62
N ASP A 67 17.14 -80.66 -51.25
CA ASP A 67 16.32 -81.87 -51.11
C ASP A 67 16.18 -82.63 -52.44
N ALA A 68 15.95 -81.90 -53.52
CA ALA A 68 15.87 -82.45 -54.87
C ALA A 68 17.19 -83.14 -55.27
N PHE A 69 18.33 -82.52 -54.98
CA PHE A 69 19.64 -83.15 -55.24
C PHE A 69 19.93 -84.32 -54.31
N ALA A 70 19.60 -84.22 -53.02
CA ALA A 70 19.76 -85.30 -52.06
C ALA A 70 18.98 -86.55 -52.50
N ALA A 71 17.75 -86.38 -53.01
CA ALA A 71 16.96 -87.47 -53.56
C ALA A 71 17.62 -88.15 -54.78
N ILE A 72 18.32 -87.40 -55.64
CA ILE A 72 19.05 -87.95 -56.78
C ILE A 72 20.34 -88.66 -56.36
N VAL A 73 21.07 -88.11 -55.38
CA VAL A 73 22.36 -88.63 -54.90
C VAL A 73 22.20 -89.86 -54.01
N ALA A 74 21.03 -90.07 -53.39
CA ALA A 74 20.75 -91.25 -52.58
C ALA A 74 20.85 -92.61 -53.33
N GLU A 75 21.14 -92.61 -54.65
CA GLU A 75 21.48 -93.75 -55.54
C GLU A 75 20.77 -95.08 -55.20
N GLY A 76 19.47 -95.04 -54.91
CA GLY A 76 18.67 -96.21 -54.58
C GLY A 76 19.03 -96.95 -53.28
N GLY A 77 20.20 -96.68 -52.69
CA GLY A 77 20.81 -97.41 -51.57
C GLY A 77 20.67 -96.75 -50.18
N GLY A 78 20.07 -95.55 -50.10
CA GLY A 78 19.67 -94.97 -48.81
C GLY A 78 18.64 -95.86 -48.08
N SER A 79 18.70 -95.88 -46.75
CA SER A 79 17.72 -96.63 -45.95
C SER A 79 16.30 -96.10 -46.15
N ASP A 80 15.27 -96.88 -45.86
CA ASP A 80 13.88 -96.40 -45.93
C ASP A 80 13.65 -95.18 -45.01
N ALA A 81 14.41 -95.09 -43.91
CA ALA A 81 14.40 -93.94 -43.02
C ALA A 81 14.95 -92.67 -43.71
N ASP A 82 16.05 -92.78 -44.48
CA ASP A 82 16.62 -91.63 -45.21
C ASP A 82 15.66 -91.15 -46.29
N LYS A 83 15.04 -92.08 -47.03
CA LYS A 83 14.04 -91.76 -48.07
C LYS A 83 12.75 -91.17 -47.50
N ALA A 84 12.39 -91.53 -46.27
CA ALA A 84 11.27 -90.92 -45.55
C ALA A 84 11.62 -89.50 -45.09
N LYS A 85 12.84 -89.31 -44.58
CA LYS A 85 13.35 -88.00 -44.16
C LYS A 85 13.38 -87.00 -45.32
N THR A 86 13.94 -87.35 -46.48
CA THR A 86 13.97 -86.45 -47.65
C THR A 86 12.57 -86.03 -48.11
N ARG A 87 11.56 -86.90 -47.94
CA ARG A 87 10.17 -86.54 -48.25
C ARG A 87 9.59 -85.58 -47.22
N ALA A 88 9.85 -85.82 -45.93
CA ALA A 88 9.42 -84.94 -44.86
C ALA A 88 10.07 -83.55 -44.97
N ASP A 89 11.39 -83.49 -45.20
CA ASP A 89 12.14 -82.24 -45.38
C ASP A 89 11.58 -81.44 -46.57
N LEU A 90 11.35 -82.09 -47.72
CA LEU A 90 10.71 -81.46 -48.89
C LEU A 90 9.33 -80.89 -48.55
N GLU A 91 8.47 -81.65 -47.87
CA GLU A 91 7.12 -81.21 -47.50
C GLU A 91 7.16 -80.02 -46.54
N GLU A 92 8.06 -80.03 -45.56
CA GLU A 92 8.26 -78.95 -44.60
C GLU A 92 8.78 -77.68 -45.27
N HIS A 93 9.83 -77.78 -46.07
CA HIS A 93 10.40 -76.64 -46.78
C HIS A 93 9.41 -76.06 -47.81
N ALA A 94 8.67 -76.91 -48.52
CA ALA A 94 7.63 -76.48 -49.46
C ALA A 94 6.49 -75.73 -48.75
N ALA A 95 6.04 -76.25 -47.61
CA ALA A 95 5.01 -75.59 -46.80
C ALA A 95 5.50 -74.24 -46.28
N THR A 96 6.73 -74.19 -45.76
CA THR A 96 7.33 -72.97 -45.21
C THR A 96 7.51 -71.91 -46.29
N LEU A 97 8.09 -72.27 -47.45
CA LEU A 97 8.22 -71.37 -48.60
C LEU A 97 6.87 -70.78 -49.01
N LYS A 98 5.86 -71.64 -49.19
CA LYS A 98 4.51 -71.22 -49.57
C LYS A 98 3.89 -70.27 -48.54
N ASN A 99 4.04 -70.58 -47.25
CA ASN A 99 3.50 -69.76 -46.17
C ASN A 99 4.19 -68.40 -46.10
N SER A 100 5.53 -68.34 -46.21
CA SER A 100 6.26 -67.07 -46.17
C SER A 100 5.87 -66.12 -47.32
N VAL A 101 5.66 -66.65 -48.53
CA VAL A 101 5.16 -65.86 -49.67
C VAL A 101 3.72 -65.38 -49.43
N ALA A 102 2.85 -66.27 -48.93
CA ALA A 102 1.45 -65.93 -48.64
C ALA A 102 1.31 -64.88 -47.51
N GLU A 103 2.11 -65.00 -46.44
CA GLU A 103 2.15 -64.03 -45.35
C GLU A 103 2.59 -62.65 -45.84
N ASN A 104 3.59 -62.58 -46.73
CA ASN A 104 4.01 -61.32 -47.34
C ASN A 104 2.90 -60.67 -48.15
N ARG A 105 2.13 -61.46 -48.90
CA ARG A 105 0.98 -60.95 -49.65
C ARG A 105 -0.13 -60.40 -48.75
N ALA A 106 -0.28 -60.93 -47.54
CA ALA A 106 -1.28 -60.49 -46.58
C ALA A 106 -0.89 -59.18 -45.86
N LEU A 107 0.38 -58.77 -45.93
CA LEU A 107 0.84 -57.53 -45.31
C LEU A 107 0.30 -56.28 -46.04
N PRO A 108 0.08 -55.16 -45.32
CA PRO A 108 -0.36 -53.90 -45.90
C PRO A 108 0.80 -53.19 -46.63
N LEU A 109 1.26 -53.78 -47.72
CA LEU A 109 2.40 -53.32 -48.54
C LEU A 109 1.98 -52.38 -49.68
N SER A 110 2.96 -51.69 -50.25
CA SER A 110 2.78 -50.78 -51.39
C SER A 110 2.26 -51.55 -52.63
N ALA A 111 1.55 -50.85 -53.52
CA ALA A 111 0.95 -51.47 -54.70
C ALA A 111 1.98 -52.15 -55.63
N PRO A 112 3.15 -51.55 -55.94
CA PRO A 112 4.19 -52.21 -56.73
C PRO A 112 4.69 -53.50 -56.08
N LEU A 113 4.80 -53.51 -54.76
CA LEU A 113 5.27 -54.66 -54.00
C LEU A 113 4.25 -55.80 -54.00
N LYS A 114 2.96 -55.48 -53.85
CA LYS A 114 1.88 -56.46 -54.00
C LYS A 114 1.88 -57.11 -55.38
N THR A 115 2.00 -56.32 -56.44
CA THR A 115 2.07 -56.86 -57.81
C THR A 115 3.30 -57.76 -58.01
N ALA A 116 4.45 -57.40 -57.45
CA ALA A 116 5.64 -58.25 -57.53
C ALA A 116 5.47 -59.57 -56.78
N LEU A 117 4.86 -59.55 -55.58
CA LEU A 117 4.55 -60.76 -54.81
C LEU A 117 3.52 -61.65 -55.52
N GLU A 118 2.53 -61.08 -56.19
CA GLU A 118 1.57 -61.85 -57.00
C GLU A 118 2.23 -62.53 -58.20
N ALA A 119 3.24 -61.90 -58.80
CA ALA A 119 4.00 -62.49 -59.91
C ALA A 119 4.83 -63.72 -59.48
N VAL A 120 5.02 -63.94 -58.17
CA VAL A 120 5.69 -65.13 -57.62
C VAL A 120 4.80 -66.38 -57.67
N ASP A 121 3.47 -66.25 -57.67
CA ASP A 121 2.53 -67.37 -57.52
C ASP A 121 2.72 -68.46 -58.60
N GLY A 122 2.87 -68.05 -59.86
CA GLY A 122 3.03 -68.96 -61.00
C GLY A 122 4.37 -69.74 -60.97
N PRO A 123 5.52 -69.03 -60.91
CA PRO A 123 6.83 -69.67 -60.74
C PRO A 123 6.91 -70.55 -59.50
N LEU A 124 6.32 -70.12 -58.38
CA LEU A 124 6.30 -70.89 -57.12
C LEU A 124 5.58 -72.23 -57.30
N ALA A 125 4.37 -72.21 -57.86
CA ALA A 125 3.62 -73.43 -58.11
C ALA A 125 4.37 -74.39 -59.05
N SER A 126 5.00 -73.85 -60.09
CA SER A 126 5.79 -74.62 -61.07
C SER A 126 7.02 -75.26 -60.43
N TYR A 127 7.75 -74.50 -59.61
CA TYR A 127 8.92 -74.98 -58.88
C TYR A 127 8.57 -76.07 -57.86
N LEU A 128 7.52 -75.86 -57.05
CA LEU A 128 7.07 -76.85 -56.07
C LEU A 128 6.66 -78.18 -56.74
N ALA A 129 5.94 -78.11 -57.86
CA ALA A 129 5.55 -79.29 -58.62
C ALA A 129 6.78 -80.03 -59.19
N ALA A 130 7.74 -79.29 -59.75
CA ALA A 130 8.98 -79.85 -60.26
C ALA A 130 9.84 -80.48 -59.15
N ALA A 131 9.96 -79.84 -57.98
CA ALA A 131 10.68 -80.35 -56.82
C ALA A 131 10.07 -81.69 -56.33
N GLN A 132 8.74 -81.74 -56.19
CA GLN A 132 8.03 -82.97 -55.84
C GLN A 132 8.22 -84.09 -56.86
N GLN A 133 8.24 -83.77 -58.15
CA GLN A 133 8.49 -84.75 -59.20
C GLN A 133 9.94 -85.28 -59.14
N ILE A 134 10.93 -84.39 -58.99
CA ILE A 134 12.34 -84.78 -58.87
C ILE A 134 12.57 -85.66 -57.65
N VAL A 135 12.04 -85.29 -56.47
CA VAL A 135 12.21 -86.13 -55.28
C VAL A 135 11.52 -87.48 -55.45
N ARG A 136 10.29 -87.50 -55.99
CA ARG A 136 9.55 -88.76 -56.24
C ARG A 136 10.30 -89.69 -57.19
N LEU A 137 10.90 -89.15 -58.26
CA LEU A 137 11.70 -89.92 -59.20
C LEU A 137 13.06 -90.29 -58.59
N GLY A 138 13.77 -89.37 -57.94
CA GLY A 138 15.11 -89.58 -57.41
C GLY A 138 15.18 -90.74 -56.42
N LEU A 139 14.15 -90.86 -55.56
CA LEU A 139 14.06 -91.94 -54.58
C LEU A 139 13.73 -93.32 -55.18
N LYS A 140 13.30 -93.40 -56.45
CA LYS A 140 12.86 -94.64 -57.12
C LYS A 140 13.70 -95.01 -58.35
N ASP A 141 13.93 -94.03 -59.22
CA ASP A 141 14.68 -94.09 -60.48
C ASP A 141 15.53 -92.81 -60.63
N PRO A 142 16.76 -92.82 -60.09
CA PRO A 142 17.68 -91.68 -60.20
C PRO A 142 18.01 -91.31 -61.65
N ALA A 143 17.96 -92.26 -62.59
CA ALA A 143 18.24 -91.98 -64.00
C ALA A 143 17.10 -91.19 -64.65
N ALA A 144 15.84 -91.52 -64.33
CA ALA A 144 14.69 -90.73 -64.73
C ALA A 144 14.72 -89.34 -64.09
N ALA A 145 15.06 -89.22 -62.81
CA ALA A 145 15.18 -87.93 -62.14
C ALA A 145 16.26 -87.03 -62.78
N ARG A 146 17.41 -87.60 -63.16
CA ARG A 146 18.47 -86.87 -63.89
C ARG A 146 18.00 -86.31 -65.24
N ARG A 147 17.04 -86.96 -65.91
CA ARG A 147 16.44 -86.45 -67.18
C ARG A 147 15.49 -85.28 -66.95
N GLU A 148 14.81 -85.24 -65.80
CA GLU A 148 13.90 -84.15 -65.40
C GLU A 148 14.64 -82.97 -64.73
N LEU A 149 15.95 -83.10 -64.48
CA LEU A 149 16.74 -82.07 -63.83
C LEU A 149 16.78 -80.73 -64.62
N PRO A 150 16.88 -80.70 -65.97
CA PRO A 150 16.85 -79.43 -66.69
C PRO A 150 15.53 -78.64 -66.54
N PRO A 151 14.33 -79.24 -66.69
CA PRO A 151 13.07 -78.58 -66.34
C PRO A 151 13.00 -78.06 -64.90
N PHE A 152 13.46 -78.86 -63.93
CA PHE A 152 13.52 -78.43 -62.53
C PHE A 152 14.39 -77.19 -62.31
N LEU A 153 15.60 -77.18 -62.88
CA LEU A 153 16.51 -76.04 -62.80
C LEU A 153 15.96 -74.80 -63.54
N SER A 154 15.15 -74.99 -64.58
CA SER A 154 14.43 -73.88 -65.23
C SER A 154 13.41 -73.26 -64.27
N ALA A 155 12.57 -74.08 -63.65
CA ALA A 155 11.57 -73.62 -62.69
C ALA A 155 12.21 -72.95 -61.46
N PHE A 156 13.35 -73.47 -60.99
CA PHE A 156 14.17 -72.84 -59.93
C PHE A 156 14.57 -71.42 -60.33
N ARG A 157 15.18 -71.23 -61.51
CA ARG A 157 15.65 -69.90 -61.96
C ARG A 157 14.51 -68.92 -62.21
N GLU A 158 13.36 -69.40 -62.69
CA GLU A 158 12.17 -68.57 -62.88
C GLU A 158 11.64 -68.05 -61.54
N LEU A 159 11.57 -68.92 -60.54
CA LEU A 159 11.18 -68.53 -59.18
C LEU A 159 12.22 -67.61 -58.54
N GLU A 160 13.51 -67.93 -58.66
CA GLU A 160 14.64 -67.11 -58.21
C GLU A 160 14.54 -65.68 -58.76
N THR A 161 14.25 -65.54 -60.06
CA THR A 161 14.10 -64.23 -60.71
C THR A 161 12.90 -63.47 -60.17
N ALA A 162 11.74 -64.14 -59.99
CA ALA A 162 10.53 -63.51 -59.47
C ALA A 162 10.69 -63.10 -58.00
N MET A 163 11.27 -63.96 -57.17
CA MET A 163 11.55 -63.68 -55.76
C MET A 163 12.63 -62.62 -55.59
N GLY A 164 13.69 -62.63 -56.42
CA GLY A 164 14.72 -61.60 -56.42
C GLY A 164 14.13 -60.22 -56.71
N ARG A 165 13.28 -60.09 -57.72
CA ARG A 165 12.56 -58.83 -58.01
C ARG A 165 11.67 -58.39 -56.85
N ALA A 166 10.97 -59.32 -56.19
CA ALA A 166 10.18 -59.00 -55.01
C ALA A 166 11.08 -58.54 -53.84
N GLY A 167 12.19 -59.26 -53.60
CA GLY A 167 13.19 -58.96 -52.58
C GLY A 167 13.81 -57.56 -52.75
N ASP A 168 14.24 -57.21 -53.97
CA ASP A 168 14.76 -55.88 -54.30
C ASP A 168 13.77 -54.76 -53.92
N LEU A 169 12.47 -54.99 -54.20
CA LEU A 169 11.42 -54.03 -53.85
C LEU A 169 11.14 -53.99 -52.33
N ILE A 170 11.23 -55.13 -51.62
CA ILE A 170 11.13 -55.16 -50.15
C ILE A 170 12.29 -54.38 -49.53
N GLU A 171 13.52 -54.60 -49.98
CA GLU A 171 14.70 -53.88 -49.50
C GLU A 171 14.60 -52.38 -49.75
N ALA A 172 14.16 -51.99 -50.95
CA ALA A 172 13.89 -50.60 -51.30
C ALA A 172 12.80 -49.99 -50.38
N GLU A 173 11.72 -50.71 -50.10
CA GLU A 173 10.66 -50.28 -49.18
C GLU A 173 11.20 -50.09 -47.75
N VAL A 174 11.98 -51.05 -47.23
CA VAL A 174 12.61 -50.96 -45.90
C VAL A 174 13.52 -49.73 -45.82
N SER A 175 14.35 -49.49 -46.84
CA SER A 175 15.23 -48.33 -46.91
C SER A 175 14.44 -47.02 -46.96
N ASN A 176 13.39 -46.94 -47.78
CA ASN A 176 12.54 -45.75 -47.88
C ASN A 176 11.83 -45.44 -46.56
N VAL A 177 11.25 -46.46 -45.92
CA VAL A 177 10.60 -46.31 -44.62
C VAL A 177 11.61 -45.86 -43.55
N ALA A 178 12.84 -46.37 -43.56
CA ALA A 178 13.88 -45.92 -42.64
C ALA A 178 14.24 -44.43 -42.85
N HIS A 179 14.41 -44.00 -44.10
CA HIS A 179 14.68 -42.60 -44.44
C HIS A 179 13.52 -41.67 -44.07
N GLU A 180 12.29 -42.04 -44.40
CA GLU A 180 11.08 -41.28 -44.07
C GLU A 180 10.92 -41.15 -42.55
N ASN A 181 11.11 -42.24 -41.82
CA ASN A 181 11.02 -42.25 -40.37
C ASN A 181 12.08 -41.36 -39.71
N GLN A 182 13.33 -41.38 -40.23
CA GLN A 182 14.39 -40.51 -39.73
C GLN A 182 14.08 -39.02 -40.01
N ALA A 183 13.58 -38.71 -41.21
CA ALA A 183 13.19 -37.35 -41.59
C ALA A 183 11.99 -36.86 -40.75
N LEU A 184 10.99 -37.70 -40.54
CA LEU A 184 9.84 -37.42 -39.69
C LEU A 184 10.26 -37.17 -38.23
N ALA A 185 11.10 -38.05 -37.68
CA ALA A 185 11.63 -37.90 -36.32
C ALA A 185 12.38 -36.57 -36.17
N ARG A 186 13.29 -36.25 -37.10
CA ARG A 186 14.04 -34.99 -37.09
C ARG A 186 13.11 -33.78 -37.17
N THR A 187 12.13 -33.80 -38.07
CA THR A 187 11.17 -32.71 -38.25
C THR A 187 10.30 -32.52 -37.01
N ALA A 188 9.81 -33.63 -36.41
CA ALA A 188 9.05 -33.61 -35.17
C ALA A 188 9.88 -33.05 -34.00
N THR A 189 11.13 -33.48 -33.85
CA THR A 189 12.05 -32.97 -32.83
C THR A 189 12.33 -31.48 -33.01
N LEU A 190 12.67 -31.03 -34.22
CA LEU A 190 12.92 -29.61 -34.50
C LEU A 190 11.68 -28.74 -34.28
N THR A 191 10.50 -29.22 -34.67
CA THR A 191 9.23 -28.51 -34.44
C THR A 191 8.92 -28.40 -32.95
N MET A 192 9.14 -29.47 -32.18
CA MET A 192 8.94 -29.46 -30.73
C MET A 192 9.92 -28.51 -30.02
N ILE A 193 11.20 -28.57 -30.37
CA ILE A 193 12.22 -27.65 -29.83
C ILE A 193 11.89 -26.20 -30.20
N GLY A 194 11.54 -25.94 -31.46
CA GLY A 194 11.18 -24.61 -31.94
C GLY A 194 9.96 -24.05 -31.20
N ALA A 195 8.90 -24.84 -31.06
CA ALA A 195 7.72 -24.46 -30.30
C ALA A 195 8.04 -24.18 -28.82
N PHE A 196 8.83 -25.04 -28.19
CA PHE A 196 9.25 -24.88 -26.79
C PHE A 196 10.09 -23.61 -26.58
N VAL A 197 11.10 -23.37 -27.41
CA VAL A 197 11.97 -22.19 -27.32
C VAL A 197 11.18 -20.91 -27.56
N LEU A 198 10.41 -20.85 -28.65
CA LEU A 198 9.64 -19.65 -29.01
C LEU A 198 8.62 -19.30 -27.93
N GLY A 199 7.87 -20.28 -27.42
CA GLY A 199 6.89 -19.99 -26.40
C GLY A 199 7.50 -19.75 -25.01
N SER A 200 8.64 -20.35 -24.67
CA SER A 200 9.39 -19.99 -23.47
C SER A 200 9.87 -18.54 -23.53
N LEU A 201 10.39 -18.10 -24.68
CA LEU A 201 10.78 -16.71 -24.90
C LEU A 201 9.57 -15.76 -24.82
N ALA A 202 8.42 -16.15 -25.37
CA ALA A 202 7.20 -15.36 -25.29
C ALA A 202 6.70 -15.20 -23.84
N VAL A 203 6.68 -16.28 -23.06
CA VAL A 203 6.32 -16.26 -21.63
C VAL A 203 7.32 -15.43 -20.83
N LEU A 204 8.62 -15.59 -21.08
CA LEU A 204 9.66 -14.79 -20.44
C LEU A 204 9.50 -13.30 -20.74
N ALA A 205 9.28 -12.94 -22.01
CA ALA A 205 9.04 -11.57 -22.43
C ALA A 205 7.78 -10.99 -21.77
N ALA A 206 6.68 -11.74 -21.73
CA ALA A 206 5.45 -11.33 -21.06
C ALA A 206 5.67 -11.06 -19.56
N ASN A 207 6.37 -11.96 -18.85
CA ASN A 207 6.69 -11.79 -17.43
C ASN A 207 7.59 -10.58 -17.17
N LEU A 208 8.62 -10.37 -17.99
CA LEU A 208 9.50 -9.20 -17.86
C LEU A 208 8.74 -7.90 -18.12
N LEU A 209 7.87 -7.85 -19.13
CA LEU A 209 7.04 -6.67 -19.42
C LEU A 209 6.05 -6.39 -18.28
N LEU A 210 5.40 -7.42 -17.76
CA LEU A 210 4.48 -7.30 -16.62
C LEU A 210 5.22 -6.82 -15.37
N GLY A 211 6.38 -7.42 -15.05
CA GLY A 211 7.23 -7.01 -13.94
C GLY A 211 7.65 -5.53 -14.03
N ARG A 212 8.07 -5.08 -15.22
CA ARG A 212 8.44 -3.68 -15.45
C ARG A 212 7.25 -2.72 -15.40
N ALA A 213 6.05 -3.16 -15.74
CA ALA A 213 4.84 -2.32 -15.72
C ALA A 213 4.26 -2.13 -14.31
N VAL A 214 4.44 -3.13 -13.43
CA VAL A 214 3.75 -3.21 -12.13
C VAL A 214 4.67 -2.92 -10.95
N ALA A 215 5.88 -3.49 -10.92
CA ALA A 215 6.75 -3.39 -9.73
C ALA A 215 7.23 -1.95 -9.44
N PRO A 216 7.72 -1.16 -10.42
CA PRO A 216 8.22 0.19 -10.12
C PRO A 216 7.14 1.15 -9.58
N PRO A 217 5.91 1.22 -10.15
CA PRO A 217 4.87 2.09 -9.61
C PRO A 217 4.41 1.68 -8.21
N ILE A 218 4.32 0.38 -7.91
CA ILE A 218 3.98 -0.09 -6.57
C ILE A 218 5.08 0.30 -5.57
N ALA A 219 6.35 0.06 -5.90
CA ALA A 219 7.47 0.46 -5.05
C ALA A 219 7.49 1.98 -4.80
N ALA A 220 7.24 2.79 -5.84
CA ALA A 220 7.14 4.24 -5.71
C ALA A 220 5.99 4.68 -4.79
N MET A 221 4.82 4.04 -4.88
CA MET A 221 3.71 4.27 -3.95
C MET A 221 4.09 3.91 -2.51
N THR A 222 4.77 2.77 -2.30
CA THR A 222 5.27 2.37 -0.97
C THR A 222 6.22 3.42 -0.39
N THR A 223 7.15 3.94 -1.19
CA THR A 223 8.06 5.01 -0.75
C THR A 223 7.32 6.29 -0.38
N VAL A 224 6.36 6.74 -1.19
CA VAL A 224 5.54 7.93 -0.92
C VAL A 224 4.76 7.78 0.39
N MET A 225 4.13 6.62 0.60
CA MET A 225 3.37 6.36 1.82
C MET A 225 4.25 6.34 3.06
N GLY A 226 5.47 5.79 2.96
CA GLY A 226 6.45 5.86 4.03
C GLY A 226 6.85 7.30 4.40
N ARG A 227 7.04 8.17 3.41
CA ARG A 227 7.37 9.60 3.65
C ARG A 227 6.20 10.37 4.25
N LEU A 228 4.97 10.15 3.77
CA LEU A 228 3.77 10.74 4.35
C LEU A 228 3.57 10.31 5.80
N ALA A 229 3.81 9.03 6.12
CA ALA A 229 3.75 8.53 7.49
C ALA A 229 4.83 9.15 8.39
N ALA A 230 5.98 9.53 7.84
CA ALA A 230 7.03 10.28 8.54
C ALA A 230 6.73 11.80 8.66
N GLY A 231 5.57 12.28 8.18
CA GLY A 231 5.17 13.68 8.24
C GLY A 231 5.71 14.57 7.11
N ASP A 232 6.39 13.99 6.12
CA ASP A 232 6.88 14.72 4.95
C ASP A 232 5.77 14.82 3.89
N THR A 233 5.11 15.98 3.83
CA THR A 233 4.05 16.28 2.86
C THR A 233 4.54 16.97 1.59
N SER A 234 5.85 17.14 1.42
CA SER A 234 6.44 17.77 0.22
C SER A 234 6.51 16.82 -0.99
N VAL A 235 6.24 15.53 -0.77
CA VAL A 235 6.46 14.47 -1.75
C VAL A 235 5.43 14.50 -2.86
N ASP A 236 5.85 14.37 -4.12
CA ASP A 236 4.91 14.20 -5.23
C ASP A 236 4.44 12.76 -5.34
N VAL A 237 3.15 12.59 -5.62
CA VAL A 237 2.52 11.29 -5.80
C VAL A 237 2.58 10.92 -7.28
N PRO A 238 3.42 9.95 -7.71
CA PRO A 238 3.54 9.61 -9.12
C PRO A 238 2.29 8.85 -9.62
N SER A 239 2.12 8.76 -10.94
CA SER A 239 1.10 7.93 -11.60
C SER A 239 -0.37 8.32 -11.38
N THR A 240 -0.66 9.54 -10.93
CA THR A 240 -2.04 10.02 -10.69
C THR A 240 -2.86 10.14 -11.98
N GLU A 241 -2.19 10.37 -13.10
CA GLU A 241 -2.74 10.47 -14.46
C GLU A 241 -3.14 9.11 -15.06
N ARG A 242 -2.67 8.00 -14.49
CA ARG A 242 -3.00 6.66 -15.01
C ARG A 242 -4.50 6.36 -14.86
N ARG A 243 -5.11 5.83 -15.91
CA ARG A 243 -6.54 5.44 -15.95
C ARG A 243 -6.80 3.98 -15.54
N ASN A 244 -5.85 3.35 -14.84
CA ASN A 244 -5.97 1.98 -14.36
C ASN A 244 -5.93 1.91 -12.83
N GLU A 245 -5.88 0.71 -12.28
CA GLU A 245 -5.93 0.44 -10.85
C GLU A 245 -4.75 1.07 -10.10
N ILE A 246 -3.55 1.14 -10.70
CA ILE A 246 -2.39 1.87 -10.12
C ILE A 246 -2.70 3.36 -10.00
N GLY A 247 -3.30 3.97 -11.02
CA GLY A 247 -3.67 5.38 -10.94
C GLY A 247 -4.79 5.65 -9.94
N ALA A 248 -5.72 4.69 -9.76
CA ALA A 248 -6.72 4.78 -8.70
C ALA A 248 -6.08 4.78 -7.31
N MET A 249 -5.07 3.93 -7.07
CA MET A 249 -4.28 3.95 -5.83
C MET A 249 -3.52 5.27 -5.65
N ALA A 250 -2.87 5.76 -6.71
CA ALA A 250 -2.14 7.03 -6.66
C ALA A 250 -3.06 8.22 -6.31
N ARG A 251 -4.26 8.30 -6.90
CA ARG A 251 -5.23 9.34 -6.55
C ARG A 251 -5.72 9.23 -5.12
N ALA A 252 -5.89 8.03 -4.59
CA ALA A 252 -6.23 7.84 -3.17
C ALA A 252 -5.11 8.32 -2.25
N VAL A 253 -3.85 8.00 -2.56
CA VAL A 253 -2.67 8.49 -1.84
C VAL A 253 -2.58 10.02 -1.87
N ASP A 254 -2.90 10.64 -3.02
CA ASP A 254 -2.92 12.09 -3.15
C ASP A 254 -3.98 12.76 -2.26
N VAL A 255 -5.16 12.14 -2.10
CA VAL A 255 -6.16 12.60 -1.12
C VAL A 255 -5.60 12.55 0.31
N PHE A 256 -4.89 11.47 0.70
CA PHE A 256 -4.25 11.40 2.01
C PHE A 256 -3.19 12.50 2.21
N LYS A 257 -2.35 12.77 1.20
CA LYS A 257 -1.39 13.89 1.23
C LYS A 257 -2.10 15.22 1.47
N ARG A 258 -3.16 15.52 0.71
CA ARG A 258 -3.92 16.77 0.85
C ARG A 258 -4.54 16.91 2.24
N ASN A 259 -5.09 15.83 2.80
CA ASN A 259 -5.64 15.83 4.16
C ASN A 259 -4.56 16.08 5.21
N ALA A 260 -3.37 15.48 5.07
CA ALA A 260 -2.25 15.72 5.98
C ALA A 260 -1.78 17.18 5.93
N ILE A 261 -1.74 17.79 4.74
CA ILE A 261 -1.43 19.22 4.57
C ILE A 261 -2.49 20.09 5.27
N ALA A 262 -3.78 19.79 5.04
CA ALA A 262 -4.88 20.54 5.65
C ALA A 262 -4.85 20.47 7.18
N ILE A 263 -4.58 19.30 7.78
CA ILE A 263 -4.41 19.15 9.23
C ILE A 263 -3.26 20.02 9.74
N LYS A 264 -2.09 19.98 9.09
CA LYS A 264 -0.93 20.79 9.48
C LYS A 264 -1.21 22.30 9.38
N GLN A 265 -1.98 22.73 8.37
CA GLN A 265 -2.41 24.12 8.24
C GLN A 265 -3.38 24.52 9.37
N LEU A 266 -4.36 23.67 9.68
CA LEU A 266 -5.29 23.90 10.79
C LEU A 266 -4.57 23.99 12.14
N GLU A 267 -3.57 23.14 12.40
CA GLU A 267 -2.74 23.21 13.60
C GLU A 267 -1.95 24.52 13.68
N ALA A 268 -1.37 24.97 12.56
CA ALA A 268 -0.65 26.23 12.48
C ALA A 268 -1.59 27.44 12.70
N ASP A 269 -2.80 27.40 12.14
CA ASP A 269 -3.82 28.43 12.33
C ASP A 269 -4.29 28.48 13.78
N GLN A 270 -4.55 27.34 14.41
CA GLN A 270 -4.90 27.27 15.83
C GLN A 270 -3.77 27.79 16.72
N ALA A 271 -2.52 27.47 16.42
CA ALA A 271 -1.37 27.99 17.16
C ALA A 271 -1.27 29.52 17.04
N ARG A 272 -1.48 30.08 15.84
CA ARG A 272 -1.52 31.53 15.63
C ARG A 272 -2.67 32.20 16.37
N GLN A 273 -3.87 31.63 16.33
CA GLN A 273 -5.03 32.16 17.06
C GLN A 273 -4.80 32.14 18.58
N LYS A 274 -4.25 31.04 19.12
CA LYS A 274 -3.89 30.97 20.54
C LYS A 274 -2.86 32.03 20.93
N ALA A 275 -1.85 32.25 20.09
CA ALA A 275 -0.84 33.27 20.33
C ALA A 275 -1.45 34.68 20.36
N LEU A 276 -2.35 35.00 19.42
CA LEU A 276 -3.06 36.28 19.37
C LEU A 276 -3.94 36.49 20.61
N VAL A 277 -4.72 35.48 21.01
CA VAL A 277 -5.57 35.56 22.21
C VAL A 277 -4.73 35.76 23.48
N GLU A 278 -3.57 35.11 23.59
CA GLU A 278 -2.69 35.29 24.73
C GLU A 278 -2.03 36.69 24.75
N GLU A 279 -1.70 37.24 23.58
CA GLU A 279 -1.21 38.61 23.44
C GLU A 279 -2.28 39.65 23.82
N GLU A 280 -3.51 39.48 23.32
CA GLU A 280 -4.65 40.33 23.68
C GLU A 280 -4.92 40.28 25.19
N ARG A 281 -4.92 39.07 25.78
CA ARG A 281 -5.11 38.89 27.23
C ARG A 281 -4.02 39.59 28.03
N ARG A 282 -2.75 39.50 27.60
CA ARG A 282 -1.64 40.22 28.25
C ARG A 282 -1.84 41.74 28.16
N ALA A 283 -2.19 42.26 26.99
CA ALA A 283 -2.44 43.68 26.79
C ALA A 283 -3.61 44.19 27.65
N GLU A 284 -4.69 43.41 27.78
CA GLU A 284 -5.83 43.74 28.63
C GLU A 284 -5.44 43.72 30.12
N MET A 285 -4.69 42.72 30.57
CA MET A 285 -4.15 42.65 31.94
C MET A 285 -3.25 43.84 32.27
N THR A 286 -2.40 44.28 31.33
CA THR A 286 -1.58 45.49 31.51
C THR A 286 -2.48 46.72 31.64
N ARG A 287 -3.50 46.89 30.79
CA ARG A 287 -4.46 48.00 30.90
C ARG A 287 -5.23 48.02 32.22
N LEU A 288 -5.62 46.85 32.72
CA LEU A 288 -6.26 46.68 34.03
C LEU A 288 -5.32 47.12 35.15
N ALA A 289 -4.04 46.73 35.08
CA ALA A 289 -3.03 47.15 36.05
C ALA A 289 -2.80 48.67 36.01
N ASP A 290 -2.67 49.28 34.82
CA ASP A 290 -2.48 50.74 34.66
C ASP A 290 -3.68 51.52 35.23
N ARG A 291 -4.91 51.04 34.98
CA ARG A 291 -6.12 51.67 35.53
C ARG A 291 -6.17 51.54 37.04
N PHE A 292 -5.87 50.35 37.56
CA PHE A 292 -5.82 50.10 39.00
C PHE A 292 -4.79 51.03 39.67
N GLU A 293 -3.60 51.17 39.09
CA GLU A 293 -2.56 52.09 39.57
C GLU A 293 -3.07 53.55 39.60
N ALA A 294 -3.69 54.01 38.50
CA ALA A 294 -4.25 55.36 38.42
C ALA A 294 -5.38 55.61 39.46
N GLU A 295 -6.27 54.64 39.65
CA GLU A 295 -7.35 54.72 40.65
C GLU A 295 -6.80 54.75 42.07
N VAL A 296 -5.81 53.90 42.39
CA VAL A 296 -5.15 53.89 43.71
C VAL A 296 -4.41 55.20 43.96
N LEU A 297 -3.66 55.71 42.99
CA LEU A 297 -3.00 57.02 43.11
C LEU A 297 -4.02 58.15 43.33
N GLY A 298 -5.16 58.11 42.63
CA GLY A 298 -6.25 59.06 42.83
C GLY A 298 -6.86 59.00 44.23
N ILE A 299 -7.10 57.80 44.76
CA ILE A 299 -7.60 57.59 46.13
C ILE A 299 -6.59 58.12 47.16
N VAL A 300 -5.29 57.79 46.99
CA VAL A 300 -4.22 58.27 47.89
C VAL A 300 -4.13 59.81 47.88
N ALA A 301 -4.25 60.43 46.70
CA ALA A 301 -4.28 61.89 46.58
C ALA A 301 -5.49 62.51 47.30
N SER A 302 -6.68 61.91 47.14
CA SER A 302 -7.91 62.36 47.81
C SER A 302 -7.84 62.22 49.33
N VAL A 303 -7.30 61.10 49.84
CA VAL A 303 -7.06 60.89 51.27
C VAL A 303 -6.06 61.92 51.81
N SER A 304 -4.98 62.19 51.07
CA SER A 304 -3.98 63.20 51.45
C SER A 304 -4.60 64.61 51.52
N ALA A 305 -5.43 64.98 50.54
CA ALA A 305 -6.15 66.25 50.55
C ALA A 305 -7.14 66.34 51.74
N SER A 306 -7.85 65.25 52.02
CA SER A 306 -8.78 65.18 53.15
C SER A 306 -8.05 65.30 54.50
N ALA A 307 -6.89 64.67 54.64
CA ALA A 307 -6.04 64.78 55.83
C ALA A 307 -5.50 66.20 56.02
N GLU A 308 -5.09 66.87 54.94
CA GLU A 308 -4.65 68.27 54.97
C GLU A 308 -5.79 69.22 55.36
N GLN A 309 -7.00 68.98 54.83
CA GLN A 309 -8.19 69.74 55.22
C GLN A 309 -8.57 69.51 56.69
N LEU A 310 -8.44 68.28 57.20
CA LEU A 310 -8.62 67.96 58.62
C LEU A 310 -7.60 68.71 59.49
N ARG A 311 -6.34 68.78 59.05
CA ARG A 311 -5.27 69.54 59.71
C ARG A 311 -5.59 71.03 59.77
N GLN A 312 -6.08 71.63 58.67
CA GLN A 312 -6.50 73.03 58.64
C GLN A 312 -7.69 73.30 59.57
N ASN A 313 -8.68 72.41 59.59
CA ASN A 313 -9.83 72.52 60.50
C ASN A 313 -9.41 72.45 61.97
N ALA A 314 -8.51 71.52 62.30
CA ALA A 314 -7.95 71.41 63.65
C ALA A 314 -7.17 72.68 64.05
N GLU A 315 -6.43 73.28 63.14
CA GLU A 315 -5.70 74.53 63.36
C GLU A 315 -6.64 75.72 63.57
N THR A 316 -7.70 75.80 62.77
CA THR A 316 -8.75 76.82 62.92
C THR A 316 -9.44 76.68 64.28
N MET A 317 -9.79 75.46 64.67
CA MET A 317 -10.40 75.16 65.97
C MET A 317 -9.47 75.55 67.12
N ARG A 318 -8.16 75.31 67.00
CA ARG A 318 -7.14 75.74 67.97
C ARG A 318 -7.09 77.26 68.10
N SER A 319 -7.12 77.98 66.97
CA SER A 319 -7.17 79.44 66.96
C SER A 319 -8.44 79.97 67.62
N THR A 320 -9.61 79.44 67.26
CA THR A 320 -10.90 79.86 67.85
C THR A 320 -10.94 79.58 69.35
N ALA A 321 -10.45 78.42 69.81
CA ALA A 321 -10.37 78.12 71.24
C ALA A 321 -9.47 79.12 71.99
N THR A 322 -8.36 79.54 71.36
CA THR A 322 -7.43 80.54 71.92
C THR A 322 -8.09 81.93 72.00
N ASP A 323 -8.76 82.37 70.94
CA ASP A 323 -9.52 83.63 70.92
C ASP A 323 -10.65 83.63 71.95
N THR A 324 -11.43 82.53 72.04
CA THR A 324 -12.48 82.38 73.04
C THR A 324 -11.91 82.42 74.46
N SER A 325 -10.76 81.80 74.71
CA SER A 325 -10.08 81.88 76.00
C SER A 325 -9.68 83.31 76.36
N GLY A 326 -9.09 84.05 75.42
CA GLY A 326 -8.73 85.46 75.59
C GLY A 326 -9.95 86.36 75.84
N ARG A 327 -11.03 86.18 75.08
CA ARG A 327 -12.29 86.91 75.29
C ARG A 327 -12.92 86.60 76.64
N SER A 328 -12.88 85.34 77.09
CA SER A 328 -13.34 84.96 78.43
C SER A 328 -12.54 85.65 79.54
N THR A 329 -11.23 85.89 79.34
CA THR A 329 -10.40 86.64 80.30
C THR A 329 -10.81 88.12 80.35
N VAL A 330 -11.10 88.74 79.20
CA VAL A 330 -11.62 90.12 79.13
C VAL A 330 -12.99 90.23 79.80
N VAL A 331 -13.88 89.26 79.57
CA VAL A 331 -15.21 89.23 80.22
C VAL A 331 -15.09 89.06 81.73
N ALA A 332 -14.17 88.20 82.20
CA ALA A 332 -13.90 88.05 83.63
C ALA A 332 -13.43 89.37 84.27
N ALA A 333 -12.49 90.08 83.61
CA ALA A 333 -12.03 91.39 84.07
C ALA A 333 -13.17 92.43 84.12
N ALA A 334 -14.02 92.49 83.09
CA ALA A 334 -15.18 93.38 83.07
C ALA A 334 -16.22 93.02 84.17
N ALA A 335 -16.39 91.74 84.48
CA ALA A 335 -17.25 91.28 85.58
C ALA A 335 -16.68 91.64 86.95
N GLU A 336 -15.36 91.55 87.15
CA GLU A 336 -14.68 92.03 88.36
C GLU A 336 -14.85 93.54 88.54
N GLU A 337 -14.67 94.33 87.47
CA GLU A 337 -14.87 95.78 87.47
C GLU A 337 -16.34 96.15 87.77
N ALA A 338 -17.30 95.46 87.15
CA ALA A 338 -18.72 95.65 87.46
C ALA A 338 -19.04 95.32 88.92
N THR A 339 -18.43 94.27 89.48
CA THR A 339 -18.60 93.89 90.89
C THR A 339 -18.04 94.96 91.82
N ALA A 340 -16.86 95.53 91.50
CA ALA A 340 -16.28 96.64 92.24
C ALA A 340 -17.17 97.89 92.21
N ASN A 341 -17.77 98.21 91.05
CA ASN A 341 -18.72 99.31 90.91
C ASN A 341 -19.99 99.07 91.74
N VAL A 342 -20.54 97.85 91.74
CA VAL A 342 -21.69 97.48 92.58
C VAL A 342 -21.36 97.63 94.07
N GLN A 343 -20.15 97.25 94.51
CA GLN A 343 -19.69 97.44 95.88
C GLN A 343 -19.51 98.93 96.23
N ALA A 344 -18.99 99.74 95.30
CA ALA A 344 -18.87 101.19 95.48
C ALA A 344 -20.24 101.87 95.63
N VAL A 345 -21.22 101.46 94.82
CA VAL A 345 -22.61 101.93 94.93
C VAL A 345 -23.24 101.49 96.25
N ALA A 346 -23.01 100.25 96.70
CA ALA A 346 -23.48 99.78 98.01
C ALA A 346 -22.85 100.57 99.18
N GLY A 347 -21.57 100.94 99.06
CA GLY A 347 -20.88 101.82 100.01
C GLY A 347 -21.46 103.23 100.05
N ALA A 348 -21.72 103.83 98.88
CA ALA A 348 -22.37 105.13 98.76
C ALA A 348 -23.81 105.12 99.30
N ALA A 349 -24.56 104.05 99.06
CA ALA A 349 -25.90 103.86 99.61
C ALA A 349 -25.89 103.73 101.13
N SER A 350 -24.90 103.04 101.72
CA SER A 350 -24.71 103.00 103.18
C SER A 350 -24.41 104.38 103.76
N GLN A 351 -23.49 105.14 103.16
CA GLN A 351 -23.15 106.50 103.61
C GLN A 351 -24.34 107.47 103.50
N LEU A 352 -25.16 107.36 102.45
CA LEU A 352 -26.41 108.10 102.32
C LEU A 352 -27.42 107.75 103.42
N SER A 353 -27.55 106.47 103.76
CA SER A 353 -28.44 106.01 104.83
C SER A 353 -27.99 106.53 106.20
N GLU A 354 -26.68 106.60 106.45
CA GLU A 354 -26.08 107.16 107.66
C GLU A 354 -26.29 108.68 107.75
N ALA A 355 -26.14 109.40 106.62
CA ALA A 355 -26.43 110.82 106.52
C ALA A 355 -27.91 111.15 106.78
N ILE A 356 -28.85 110.34 106.28
CA ILE A 356 -30.29 110.52 106.54
C ILE A 356 -30.60 110.33 108.03
N HIS A 357 -29.97 109.37 108.70
CA HIS A 357 -30.14 109.18 110.15
C HIS A 357 -29.61 110.35 110.97
N GLU A 358 -28.52 110.98 110.54
CA GLU A 358 -27.94 112.15 111.22
C GLU A 358 -28.78 113.43 111.00
N ILE A 359 -29.32 113.63 109.79
CA ILE A 359 -30.28 114.71 109.49
C ILE A 359 -31.52 114.58 110.36
N ALA A 360 -32.05 113.37 110.53
CA ALA A 360 -33.21 113.14 111.40
C ALA A 360 -32.93 113.49 112.87
N ARG A 361 -31.68 113.39 113.33
CA ARG A 361 -31.27 113.67 114.72
C ARG A 361 -31.09 115.17 115.00
N GLN A 362 -30.62 115.95 114.03
CA GLN A 362 -30.38 117.39 114.18
C GLN A 362 -31.64 118.27 114.09
N VAL A 363 -32.77 117.74 113.60
CA VAL A 363 -34.03 118.51 113.45
C VAL A 363 -34.83 118.64 114.77
N HIS A 364 -34.44 117.96 115.86
CA HIS A 364 -35.26 117.86 117.10
C HIS A 364 -34.69 118.51 118.38
N SER A 365 -33.80 119.51 118.33
CA SER A 365 -33.46 120.30 119.54
C SER A 365 -33.21 121.79 119.29
N PRO A 366 -33.82 122.73 120.06
CA PRO A 366 -33.81 124.16 119.76
C PRO A 366 -32.81 124.95 120.61
N SER A 367 -32.11 125.89 119.97
CA SER A 367 -31.63 127.22 120.45
C SER A 367 -30.19 127.53 120.06
N ASN A 368 -29.98 128.79 119.63
CA ASN A 368 -28.74 129.51 119.37
C ASN A 368 -28.06 129.33 117.99
N SER A 369 -28.62 130.07 117.02
CA SER A 369 -27.92 131.03 116.16
C SER A 369 -26.39 131.10 116.29
N THR A 370 -25.68 130.34 115.44
CA THR A 370 -24.38 130.71 114.78
C THR A 370 -23.84 129.62 113.82
N ALA A 371 -24.51 128.48 113.63
CA ALA A 371 -24.02 127.39 112.76
C ALA A 371 -24.59 127.37 111.32
N ALA A 372 -24.96 128.53 110.76
CA ALA A 372 -25.53 128.65 109.41
C ALA A 372 -24.47 128.79 108.28
N ALA A 373 -23.17 128.66 108.56
CA ALA A 373 -22.10 128.88 107.58
C ALA A 373 -21.43 127.60 107.02
N ASN A 374 -21.78 126.41 107.52
CA ASN A 374 -21.08 125.16 107.14
C ASN A 374 -21.91 124.20 106.26
N LEU A 375 -23.12 124.59 105.84
CA LEU A 375 -24.02 123.72 105.07
C LEU A 375 -23.85 123.83 103.53
N GLU A 376 -23.21 124.89 103.02
CA GLU A 376 -23.03 125.07 101.57
C GLU A 376 -21.83 124.30 101.00
N THR A 377 -20.85 123.95 101.85
CA THR A 377 -19.63 123.24 101.41
C THR A 377 -19.84 121.73 101.25
N SER A 378 -20.64 121.10 102.11
CA SER A 378 -20.85 119.63 102.06
C SER A 378 -21.75 119.19 100.89
N ALA A 379 -22.68 120.03 100.43
CA ALA A 379 -23.55 119.71 99.30
C ALA A 379 -22.82 119.70 97.94
N ARG A 380 -21.72 120.46 97.80
CA ARG A 380 -20.92 120.49 96.56
C ARG A 380 -19.97 119.31 96.40
N SER A 381 -19.53 118.68 97.49
CA SER A 381 -18.62 117.53 97.41
C SER A 381 -19.30 116.28 96.81
N ILE A 382 -20.60 116.08 97.04
CA ILE A 382 -21.32 114.86 96.62
C ILE A 382 -21.59 114.87 95.10
N SER A 383 -21.81 116.04 94.49
CA SER A 383 -22.12 116.13 93.06
C SER A 383 -20.93 115.84 92.14
N SER A 384 -19.68 115.96 92.61
CA SER A 384 -18.49 115.78 91.76
C SER A 384 -17.95 114.35 91.71
N THR A 385 -18.42 113.45 92.57
CA THR A 385 -17.93 112.06 92.64
C THR A 385 -18.81 111.08 91.85
N VAL A 386 -20.02 111.47 91.47
CA VAL A 386 -21.04 110.52 90.96
C VAL A 386 -21.13 110.46 89.42
N TRP A 387 -20.60 111.44 88.66
CA TRP A 387 -20.75 111.39 87.18
C TRP A 387 -19.69 112.21 86.40
N PRO A 388 -18.65 111.57 85.82
CA PRO A 388 -17.82 112.19 84.79
C PRO A 388 -18.51 112.13 83.40
N PRO A 389 -18.28 113.10 82.50
CA PRO A 389 -18.92 113.16 81.17
C PRO A 389 -18.42 112.06 80.22
N PRO A 390 -19.21 111.67 79.19
CA PRO A 390 -18.88 110.56 78.30
C PRO A 390 -17.73 110.90 77.33
N SER A 391 -16.81 109.96 77.14
CA SER A 391 -15.74 110.01 76.12
C SER A 391 -16.20 109.35 74.80
N PRO A 392 -15.84 109.90 73.63
CA PRO A 392 -16.46 109.58 72.35
C PRO A 392 -15.95 108.27 71.72
N ALA A 393 -16.84 107.70 70.91
CA ALA A 393 -16.62 106.56 70.03
C ALA A 393 -15.39 106.71 69.11
N SER A 394 -14.66 105.61 68.90
CA SER A 394 -13.78 105.43 67.74
C SER A 394 -14.38 104.37 66.82
N ALA A 395 -14.92 104.84 65.71
CA ALA A 395 -15.23 104.03 64.53
C ALA A 395 -13.94 103.96 63.70
N ARG A 396 -13.44 102.76 63.34
CA ARG A 396 -13.44 102.12 61.99
C ARG A 396 -12.06 101.49 61.71
N PRO A 397 -11.89 100.65 60.66
CA PRO A 397 -12.83 100.27 59.60
C PRO A 397 -13.39 98.85 59.68
#